data_AF-A0A1C5SU27-F1
#
_entry.id   AF-A0A1C5SU27-F1
#
_cell.length_a   1.000
_cell.length_b   1.000
_cell.length_c   1.000
_cell.angle_alpha   90.00
_cell.angle_beta   90.00
_cell.angle_gamma   90.00
#
_symmetry.space_group_name_H-M   'P 1'
#
loop_
_entity.id
_entity.type
_entity.pdbx_description
1 polymer ?
#
loop_
_entity_poly.entity_id
_entity_poly.type
_entity_poly.pdbx_seq_one_letter_code
_entity_poly.pdbx_strand_id
1 'polypeptide(L)'
;MTRKWKILLACVVIVAVACAAAWYLLPRPAVGEDYEVQYINVGETLENITGQIDQNTCNALNDLLWQTERRGYRRNVFPRQLREDTVQIIGVDSNGPWFFELDGEACVLCDGQRGGYPIIDGEELLEQVWALLPEP
;
A
#
# COMPACT_ATOMS: atom_id res chain seq x y z
N MET A 1 -40.72 -24.51 -1.59
CA MET A 1 -39.28 -24.86 -1.71
C MET A 1 -38.98 -26.05 -0.81
N THR A 2 -38.43 -27.16 -1.32
CA THR A 2 -38.18 -28.37 -0.51
C THR A 2 -36.90 -28.24 0.34
N ARG A 3 -36.76 -29.04 1.41
CA ARG A 3 -35.64 -28.97 2.36
C ARG A 3 -34.26 -29.09 1.68
N LYS A 4 -34.14 -29.92 0.65
CA LYS A 4 -32.90 -30.09 -0.14
C LYS A 4 -32.48 -28.80 -0.85
N TRP A 5 -33.42 -28.08 -1.44
CA TRP A 5 -33.15 -26.80 -2.11
C TRP A 5 -32.74 -25.70 -1.12
N LYS A 6 -33.32 -25.68 0.08
CA LYS A 6 -32.91 -24.75 1.15
C LYS A 6 -31.45 -24.99 1.58
N ILE A 7 -31.04 -26.26 1.71
CA ILE A 7 -29.66 -26.62 2.07
C ILE A 7 -28.69 -26.23 0.95
N LEU A 8 -29.04 -26.54 -0.31
CA LEU A 8 -28.22 -26.14 -1.46
C LEU A 8 -28.05 -24.62 -1.54
N LEU A 9 -29.14 -23.86 -1.37
CA LEU A 9 -29.09 -22.41 -1.36
C LEU A 9 -28.19 -21.88 -0.24
N ALA A 10 -28.31 -22.43 0.97
CA ALA A 10 -27.46 -22.04 2.10
C ALA A 10 -25.97 -22.31 1.80
N CYS A 11 -25.63 -23.47 1.22
CA CYS A 11 -24.25 -23.76 0.83
C CYS A 11 -23.72 -22.77 -0.22
N VAL A 12 -24.52 -22.42 -1.23
CA VAL A 12 -24.13 -21.44 -2.25
C VAL A 12 -23.86 -20.07 -1.63
N VAL A 13 -24.71 -19.63 -0.71
CA VAL A 13 -24.51 -18.34 0.00
C VAL A 13 -23.23 -18.38 0.83
N ILE A 14 -22.98 -19.46 1.57
CA ILE A 14 -21.76 -19.60 2.39
C ILE A 14 -20.51 -19.54 1.51
N VAL A 15 -20.48 -20.27 0.38
CA VAL A 15 -19.35 -20.23 -0.55
C VAL A 15 -19.14 -18.83 -1.12
N ALA A 16 -20.21 -18.15 -1.53
CA ALA A 16 -20.11 -16.78 -2.05
C ALA A 16 -19.53 -15.80 -1.02
N VAL A 17 -19.97 -15.90 0.24
CA VAL A 17 -19.44 -15.06 1.33
C VAL A 17 -17.97 -15.37 1.61
N ALA A 18 -17.59 -16.66 1.62
CA ALA A 18 -16.20 -17.06 1.82
C ALA A 18 -15.28 -16.55 0.69
N CYS A 19 -15.72 -16.64 -0.56
CA CYS A 19 -14.98 -16.11 -1.70
C CYS A 19 -14.84 -14.59 -1.65
N ALA A 20 -15.90 -13.87 -1.26
CA ALA A 20 -15.85 -12.42 -1.09
C ALA A 20 -14.87 -12.02 0.04
N ALA A 21 -14.95 -12.69 1.20
CA ALA A 21 -14.04 -12.46 2.31
C ALA A 21 -12.58 -12.73 1.93
N ALA A 22 -12.32 -13.83 1.22
CA ALA A 22 -10.99 -14.14 0.69
C ALA A 22 -10.49 -13.04 -0.25
N TRP A 23 -11.33 -12.53 -1.15
CA TRP A 23 -10.95 -11.47 -2.09
C TRP A 23 -10.48 -10.17 -1.40
N TYR A 24 -11.11 -9.82 -0.27
CA TYR A 24 -10.77 -8.63 0.51
C TYR A 24 -9.56 -8.83 1.43
N LEU A 25 -9.42 -10.02 2.02
CA LEU A 25 -8.42 -10.29 3.06
C LEU A 25 -7.09 -10.83 2.53
N LEU A 26 -7.10 -11.48 1.36
CA LEU A 26 -5.90 -12.03 0.76
C LEU A 26 -4.91 -10.89 0.45
N PRO A 27 -3.64 -11.06 0.84
CA PRO A 27 -2.56 -10.19 0.41
C PRO A 27 -2.49 -10.09 -1.10
N ARG A 28 -2.07 -8.92 -1.57
CA ARG A 28 -1.78 -8.66 -2.99
C ARG A 28 -0.48 -7.87 -3.06
N PRO A 29 0.30 -8.00 -4.13
CA PRO A 29 1.37 -7.05 -4.40
C PRO A 29 0.86 -5.62 -4.28
N ALA A 30 1.63 -4.76 -3.63
CA ALA A 30 1.30 -3.36 -3.52
C ALA A 30 1.21 -2.76 -4.93
N VAL A 31 2.27 -2.94 -5.71
CA VAL A 31 2.46 -2.39 -7.05
C VAL A 31 2.80 -3.49 -8.07
N GLY A 32 2.77 -3.15 -9.36
CA GLY A 32 3.20 -4.04 -10.44
C GLY A 32 4.71 -4.29 -10.45
N GLU A 33 5.13 -5.35 -11.15
CA GLU A 33 6.55 -5.73 -11.33
C GLU A 33 7.36 -4.67 -12.10
N ASP A 34 6.68 -3.78 -12.83
CA ASP A 34 7.27 -2.68 -13.58
C ASP A 34 7.19 -1.32 -12.85
N TYR A 35 6.89 -1.33 -11.54
CA TYR A 35 6.83 -0.11 -10.75
C TYR A 35 8.20 0.55 -10.61
N GLU A 36 8.27 1.86 -10.86
CA GLU A 36 9.49 2.63 -10.71
C GLU A 36 9.24 3.89 -9.86
N VAL A 37 10.02 4.04 -8.79
CA VAL A 37 10.04 5.25 -7.95
C VAL A 37 10.47 6.47 -8.77
N GLN A 38 9.69 7.54 -8.70
CA GLN A 38 9.97 8.82 -9.36
C GLN A 38 10.24 9.96 -8.39
N TYR A 39 9.54 9.98 -7.25
CA TYR A 39 9.70 11.03 -6.25
C TYR A 39 9.64 10.46 -4.85
N ILE A 40 10.44 11.04 -3.96
CA ILE A 40 10.43 10.76 -2.53
C ILE A 40 10.31 12.10 -1.81
N ASN A 41 9.24 12.22 -1.01
CA ASN A 41 8.99 13.37 -0.17
C ASN A 41 8.97 12.96 1.30
N VAL A 42 9.53 13.77 2.19
CA VAL A 42 9.62 13.47 3.63
C VAL A 42 9.15 14.62 4.51
N GLY A 43 8.73 14.27 5.73
CA GLY A 43 8.39 15.19 6.80
C GLY A 43 7.06 15.93 6.65
N GLU A 44 6.80 16.84 7.58
CA GLU A 44 5.55 17.61 7.69
C GLU A 44 5.27 18.50 6.46
N THR A 45 6.34 18.89 5.76
CA THR A 45 6.30 19.77 4.59
C THR A 45 6.33 19.01 3.27
N LEU A 46 6.50 17.67 3.29
CA LEU A 46 6.76 16.84 2.12
C LEU A 46 7.93 17.39 1.29
N GLU A 47 9.06 17.63 1.94
CA GLU A 47 10.28 18.05 1.25
C GLU A 47 10.73 16.99 0.26
N ASN A 48 10.93 17.37 -1.00
CA ASN A 48 11.37 16.46 -2.03
C ASN A 48 12.88 16.21 -1.92
N ILE A 49 13.24 14.97 -1.56
CA ILE A 49 14.63 14.54 -1.37
C ILE A 49 15.12 13.64 -2.50
N THR A 50 14.36 13.50 -3.59
CA THR A 50 14.69 12.61 -4.71
C THR A 50 16.09 12.85 -5.28
N GLY A 51 16.52 14.11 -5.36
CA GLY A 51 17.85 14.49 -5.84
C GLY A 51 19.00 14.25 -4.84
N GLN A 52 18.69 13.85 -3.61
CA GLN A 52 19.65 13.61 -2.53
C GLN A 52 20.02 12.13 -2.39
N ILE A 53 19.22 11.23 -2.97
CA ILE A 53 19.48 9.79 -2.94
C ILE A 53 20.29 9.34 -4.16
N ASP A 54 21.16 8.36 -3.96
CA ASP A 54 21.90 7.73 -5.06
C ASP A 54 21.09 6.62 -5.76
N GLN A 55 21.59 6.17 -6.91
CA GLN A 55 20.92 5.13 -7.68
C GLN A 55 20.81 3.79 -6.94
N ASN A 56 21.77 3.45 -6.08
CA ASN A 56 21.74 2.19 -5.34
C ASN A 56 20.61 2.22 -4.30
N THR A 57 20.44 3.36 -3.63
CA THR A 57 19.36 3.62 -2.68
C THR A 57 18.01 3.58 -3.38
N CYS A 58 17.90 4.19 -4.57
CA CYS A 58 16.69 4.12 -5.39
C CYS A 58 16.34 2.67 -5.78
N ASN A 59 17.33 1.88 -6.20
CA ASN A 59 17.13 0.46 -6.55
C ASN A 59 16.69 -0.37 -5.33
N ALA A 60 17.31 -0.15 -4.16
CA ALA A 60 16.94 -0.83 -2.92
C ALA A 60 15.50 -0.48 -2.49
N LEU A 61 15.09 0.78 -2.66
CA LEU A 61 13.70 1.18 -2.44
C LEU A 61 12.74 0.49 -3.41
N ASN A 62 13.04 0.43 -4.71
CA ASN A 62 12.21 -0.30 -5.67
C ASN A 62 12.06 -1.78 -5.28
N ASP A 63 13.18 -2.46 -4.98
CA ASP A 63 13.17 -3.87 -4.56
C ASP A 63 12.31 -4.10 -3.30
N LEU A 64 12.39 -3.18 -2.34
CA LEU A 64 11.59 -3.20 -1.11
C LEU A 64 10.10 -3.02 -1.40
N LEU A 65 9.73 -2.05 -2.24
CA LEU A 65 8.35 -1.74 -2.57
C LEU A 65 7.70 -2.82 -3.44
N TRP A 66 8.45 -3.50 -4.30
CA TRP A 66 7.97 -4.65 -5.08
C TRP A 66 7.63 -5.86 -4.20
N GLN A 67 8.37 -6.05 -3.12
CA GLN A 67 8.12 -7.12 -2.15
C GLN A 67 6.99 -6.79 -1.17
N THR A 68 6.54 -5.54 -1.15
CA THR A 68 5.49 -5.09 -0.25
C THR A 68 4.13 -5.60 -0.70
N GLU A 69 3.36 -6.11 0.26
CA GLU A 69 1.98 -6.51 0.04
C GLU A 69 0.99 -5.52 0.68
N ARG A 70 -0.24 -5.52 0.15
CA ARG A 70 -1.36 -4.73 0.65
C ARG A 70 -2.61 -5.55 0.80
N ARG A 71 -3.56 -5.03 1.56
CA ARG A 71 -4.92 -5.58 1.64
C ARG A 71 -5.71 -5.27 0.38
N GLY A 72 -6.67 -6.15 0.06
CA GLY A 72 -7.57 -5.98 -1.08
C GLY A 72 -8.70 -4.98 -0.86
N TYR A 73 -8.96 -4.57 0.39
CA TYR A 73 -9.96 -3.55 0.72
C TYR A 73 -9.35 -2.16 0.88
N ARG A 74 -10.16 -1.14 0.61
CA ARG A 74 -9.80 0.26 0.78
C ARG A 74 -10.28 0.78 2.14
N ARG A 75 -9.48 1.62 2.79
CA ARG A 75 -9.87 2.36 4.00
C ARG A 75 -9.81 3.86 3.72
N ASN A 76 -10.74 4.62 4.27
CA ASN A 76 -10.59 6.07 4.28
C ASN A 76 -9.48 6.47 5.28
N VAL A 77 -8.52 7.25 4.81
CA VAL A 77 -7.36 7.72 5.57
C VAL A 77 -7.22 9.25 5.51
N PHE A 78 -8.19 9.95 4.92
CA PHE A 78 -8.15 11.41 4.79
C PHE A 78 -9.34 12.11 5.48
N PRO A 79 -9.13 13.31 6.04
CA PRO A 79 -7.87 14.07 6.08
C PRO A 79 -6.93 13.58 7.20
N ARG A 80 -5.63 13.74 6.97
CA ARG A 80 -4.59 13.34 7.93
C ARG A 80 -3.55 14.44 8.10
N GLN A 81 -3.02 14.57 9.30
CA GLN A 81 -1.95 15.51 9.62
C GLN A 81 -0.61 14.85 9.33
N LEU A 82 0.20 15.51 8.49
CA LEU A 82 1.57 15.08 8.17
C LEU A 82 2.47 15.33 9.38
N ARG A 83 3.49 14.50 9.53
CA ARG A 83 4.39 14.43 10.69
C ARG A 83 5.83 14.38 10.22
N GLU A 84 6.80 14.60 11.12
CA GLU A 84 8.22 14.53 10.79
C GLU A 84 8.65 13.15 10.26
N ASP A 85 7.99 12.08 10.71
CA ASP A 85 8.22 10.70 10.29
C ASP A 85 7.47 10.33 9.00
N THR A 86 6.74 11.27 8.39
CA THR A 86 6.02 11.02 7.14
C THR A 86 6.95 10.83 5.96
N VAL A 87 6.73 9.75 5.22
CA VAL A 87 7.37 9.46 3.94
C VAL A 87 6.28 9.25 2.90
N GLN A 88 6.37 9.98 1.80
CA GLN A 88 5.58 9.76 0.62
C GLN A 88 6.49 9.34 -0.53
N ILE A 89 6.29 8.13 -1.05
CA ILE A 89 7.02 7.63 -2.22
C ILE A 89 6.04 7.53 -3.39
N ILE A 90 6.37 8.20 -4.48
CA ILE A 90 5.55 8.27 -5.69
C ILE A 90 6.27 7.53 -6.78
N GLY A 91 5.58 6.62 -7.43
CA GLY A 91 6.08 5.91 -8.59
C GLY A 91 4.96 5.54 -9.55
N VAL A 92 5.34 4.91 -10.65
CA VAL A 92 4.41 4.55 -11.73
C VAL A 92 4.68 3.12 -12.14
N ASP A 93 3.61 2.36 -12.37
CA ASP A 93 3.65 1.07 -13.05
C ASP A 93 2.71 1.10 -14.28
N SER A 94 2.57 -0.04 -14.96
CA SER A 94 1.65 -0.23 -16.09
C SER A 94 0.17 0.09 -15.81
N ASN A 95 -0.24 0.12 -14.54
CA ASN A 95 -1.61 0.45 -14.11
C ASN A 95 -1.78 1.95 -13.80
N GLY A 96 -0.70 2.69 -13.61
CA GLY A 96 -0.71 4.13 -13.38
C GLY A 96 0.14 4.57 -12.19
N PRO A 97 -0.06 5.82 -11.71
CA PRO A 97 0.67 6.33 -10.55
C PRO A 97 0.16 5.71 -9.25
N TRP A 98 1.11 5.31 -8.40
CA TRP A 98 0.85 4.85 -7.04
C TRP A 98 1.65 5.68 -6.05
N PHE A 99 1.06 5.87 -4.87
CA PHE A 99 1.61 6.69 -3.80
C PHE A 99 1.65 5.83 -2.54
N PHE A 100 2.85 5.48 -2.08
CA PHE A 100 3.03 4.96 -0.73
C PHE A 100 3.01 6.15 0.22
N GLU A 101 2.07 6.17 1.15
CA GLU A 101 2.03 7.13 2.24
C GLU A 101 2.27 6.37 3.54
N LEU A 102 3.41 6.63 4.17
CA LEU A 102 3.94 5.87 5.30
C LEU A 102 4.30 6.81 6.45
N ASP A 103 3.94 6.43 7.67
CA ASP A 103 4.34 7.08 8.93
C ASP A 103 3.80 6.27 10.13
N GLY A 104 3.99 6.78 11.35
CA GLY A 104 3.57 6.13 12.59
C GLY A 104 2.07 6.09 12.92
N GLU A 105 1.13 6.53 12.06
CA GLU A 105 -0.31 6.21 12.32
C GLU A 105 -0.95 5.36 11.22
N ALA A 106 -0.51 5.46 9.97
CA ALA A 106 -1.03 4.62 8.90
C ALA A 106 -0.07 4.51 7.72
N CYS A 107 0.09 3.29 7.24
CA CYS A 107 0.83 2.98 6.02
C CYS A 107 -0.13 2.45 4.96
N VAL A 108 -0.23 3.16 3.83
CA VAL A 108 -1.20 2.87 2.77
C VAL A 108 -0.60 3.05 1.38
N LEU A 109 -1.16 2.30 0.43
CA LEU A 109 -0.99 2.55 -1.00
C LEU A 109 -2.21 3.30 -1.56
N CYS A 110 -1.98 4.45 -2.16
CA CYS A 110 -3.00 5.29 -2.78
C CYS A 110 -2.85 5.28 -4.31
N ASP A 111 -3.96 5.46 -5.02
CA ASP A 111 -4.08 5.57 -6.50
C ASP A 111 -4.54 6.97 -6.93
N GLY A 112 -4.38 7.98 -6.06
CA GLY A 112 -4.89 9.34 -6.25
C GLY A 112 -6.39 9.52 -5.99
N GLN A 113 -7.14 8.45 -5.68
CA GLN A 113 -8.52 8.59 -5.16
C GLN A 113 -8.55 8.72 -3.63
N ARG A 114 -9.72 9.03 -3.07
CA ARG A 114 -9.89 9.17 -1.61
C ARG A 114 -9.68 7.84 -0.89
N GLY A 115 -8.73 7.81 0.04
CA GLY A 115 -8.38 6.65 0.85
C GLY A 115 -7.25 5.82 0.23
N GLY A 116 -6.88 4.72 0.88
CA GLY A 116 -5.78 3.87 0.44
C GLY A 116 -5.99 2.41 0.81
N TYR A 117 -5.21 1.54 0.19
CA TYR A 117 -5.13 0.13 0.54
C TYR A 117 -4.11 -0.03 1.68
N PRO A 118 -4.50 -0.58 2.85
CA PRO A 118 -3.57 -0.80 3.94
C PRO A 118 -2.39 -1.67 3.49
N ILE A 119 -1.17 -1.22 3.77
CA ILE A 119 0.04 -2.02 3.61
C ILE A 119 0.09 -3.07 4.71
N ILE A 120 0.50 -4.28 4.36
CA ILE A 120 0.78 -5.35 5.33
C ILE A 120 2.16 -5.07 5.93
N ASP A 121 2.23 -5.12 7.27
CA ASP A 121 3.45 -4.84 8.03
C ASP A 121 4.05 -3.44 7.72
N GLY A 122 3.16 -2.45 7.53
CA GLY A 122 3.55 -1.12 7.10
C GLY A 122 4.46 -0.35 8.07
N GLU A 123 4.37 -0.60 9.37
CA GLU A 123 5.31 -0.03 10.36
C GLU A 123 6.74 -0.52 10.11
N GLU A 124 6.90 -1.82 9.80
CA GLU A 124 8.20 -2.41 9.46
C GLU A 124 8.71 -1.86 8.11
N LEU A 125 7.81 -1.68 7.13
CA LEU A 125 8.15 -1.03 5.86
C LEU A 125 8.65 0.40 6.09
N LEU A 126 7.99 1.19 6.94
CA LEU A 126 8.40 2.55 7.25
C LEU A 126 9.80 2.59 7.86
N GLU A 127 10.10 1.69 8.81
CA GLU A 127 11.44 1.56 9.40
C GLU A 127 12.50 1.21 8.34
N GLN A 128 12.21 0.26 7.46
CA GLN A 128 13.12 -0.12 6.36
C GLN A 128 13.33 1.02 5.37
N VAL A 129 12.29 1.78 5.05
CA VAL A 129 12.39 2.97 4.20
C VAL A 129 13.27 4.02 4.87
N TRP A 130 13.04 4.36 6.14
CA TRP A 130 13.87 5.34 6.85
C TRP A 130 15.34 4.91 6.96
N ALA A 131 15.62 3.61 7.06
CA ALA A 131 16.99 3.10 7.05
C ALA A 131 17.71 3.28 5.70
N LEU A 132 16.98 3.47 4.61
CA LEU A 132 17.53 3.73 3.27
C LEU A 132 17.65 5.23 2.97
N LEU A 133 16.84 6.08 3.60
CA LEU A 133 16.85 7.52 3.35
C LEU A 133 17.99 8.22 4.09
N PRO A 134 18.47 9.36 3.57
CA PRO A 134 19.41 10.19 4.32
C PRO A 134 18.79 10.62 5.65
N GLU A 135 19.63 10.80 6.67
CA GLU A 135 19.19 11.41 7.93
C GLU A 135 18.61 12.81 7.64
N PRO A 136 17.51 13.18 8.32
CA PRO A 136 16.86 14.49 8.15
C PRO A 136 17.74 15.67 8.56
#